data_AF-A0A6J8BC23-F1
#
_entry.id   AF-A0A6J8BC23-F1
#
_cell.length_a   1.000
_cell.length_b   1.000
_cell.length_c   1.000
_cell.angle_alpha   90.00
_cell.angle_beta   90.00
_cell.angle_gamma   90.00
#
_symmetry.space_group_name_H-M   'P 1'
#
loop_
_entity.id
_entity.type
_entity.pdbx_description
1 polymer ?
#
loop_
_entity_poly.entity_id
_entity_poly.type
_entity_poly.pdbx_seq_one_letter_code
_entity_poly.pdbx_strand_id
1 'polypeptide(L)'
;MMSPNLIEEAKSSGLYKESDGDFNFSIVFAKDTTPVNRFVNGKRLLEEYSKEGKFGMRDMAKILRDEKNEICRLGGGGLSLSTGSQISVIPTGASASPPLHWFTATPNPNVSIYKPFIFCPDVDLGDLTVSPKFGADDPLLMQPRFSKTVDRRHALYKGHENFVKLLNTENPMGLMVSQNLKELEDKCVDDMMEILQNFDESSCKKVSQIFKHMCNIELNFYKIG
;
A
#
# COMPACT_ATOMS: atom_id res chain seq x y z
N MET A 1 -7.41 -16.87 -17.97
CA MET A 1 -7.33 -18.33 -17.72
C MET A 1 -8.34 -18.69 -16.65
N MET A 2 -9.05 -19.80 -16.78
CA MET A 2 -10.00 -20.33 -15.79
C MET A 2 -9.71 -21.82 -15.58
N SER A 3 -10.05 -22.35 -14.40
CA SER A 3 -9.91 -23.78 -14.13
C SER A 3 -10.64 -24.60 -15.20
N PRO A 4 -10.05 -25.72 -15.67
CA PRO A 4 -10.74 -26.62 -16.57
C PRO A 4 -12.11 -27.03 -16.00
N ASN A 5 -13.12 -27.14 -16.85
CA ASN A 5 -14.48 -27.57 -16.51
C ASN A 5 -15.24 -26.69 -15.49
N LEU A 6 -14.75 -25.51 -15.12
CA LEU A 6 -15.40 -24.66 -14.11
C LEU A 6 -16.88 -24.35 -14.42
N ILE A 7 -17.22 -24.09 -15.68
CA ILE A 7 -18.60 -23.79 -16.08
C ILE A 7 -19.50 -25.03 -15.90
N GLU A 8 -19.00 -26.21 -16.28
CA GLU A 8 -19.74 -27.46 -16.11
C GLU A 8 -19.94 -27.79 -14.62
N GLU A 9 -18.94 -27.51 -13.79
CA GLU A 9 -19.06 -27.64 -12.33
C GLU A 9 -20.05 -26.64 -11.73
N ALA A 10 -20.08 -25.39 -12.23
CA ALA A 10 -21.06 -24.40 -11.80
C ALA A 10 -22.49 -24.80 -12.20
N LYS A 11 -22.67 -25.40 -13.38
CA LYS A 11 -23.95 -25.95 -13.84
C LYS A 11 -24.39 -27.14 -12.99
N SER A 12 -23.50 -28.12 -12.78
CA SER A 12 -23.79 -29.33 -11.99
C SER A 12 -24.13 -28.99 -10.53
N SER A 13 -23.48 -27.97 -9.97
CA SER A 13 -23.74 -27.44 -8.63
C SER A 13 -24.96 -26.52 -8.55
N GLY A 14 -25.64 -26.25 -9.67
CA GLY A 14 -26.82 -25.38 -9.73
C GLY A 14 -26.55 -23.89 -9.51
N LEU A 15 -25.29 -23.47 -9.55
CA LEU A 15 -24.87 -22.06 -9.39
C LEU A 15 -25.07 -21.24 -10.67
N TYR A 16 -25.15 -21.90 -11.82
CA TYR A 16 -25.34 -21.25 -13.12
C TYR A 16 -26.27 -22.07 -14.03
N LYS A 17 -27.15 -21.41 -14.76
CA LYS A 17 -27.94 -21.99 -15.85
C LYS A 17 -27.73 -21.16 -17.11
N GLU A 18 -27.67 -21.81 -18.26
CA GLU A 18 -27.53 -21.12 -19.55
C GLU A 18 -28.72 -20.20 -19.84
N SER A 19 -29.89 -20.49 -19.26
CA SER A 19 -31.07 -19.62 -19.32
C SER A 19 -30.87 -18.25 -18.67
N ASP A 20 -29.89 -18.13 -17.76
CA ASP A 20 -29.66 -16.93 -16.96
C ASP A 20 -28.74 -15.92 -17.69
N GLY A 21 -28.35 -16.23 -18.93
CA GLY A 21 -27.50 -15.41 -19.80
C GLY A 21 -26.04 -15.85 -19.80
N ASP A 22 -25.15 -14.98 -20.29
CA ASP A 22 -23.72 -15.26 -20.38
C ASP A 22 -23.10 -15.51 -18.99
N PHE A 23 -22.15 -16.45 -18.92
CA PHE A 23 -21.48 -16.79 -17.68
C PHE A 23 -20.72 -15.59 -17.10
N ASN A 24 -21.15 -15.12 -15.93
CA ASN A 24 -20.53 -14.00 -15.21
C ASN A 24 -20.05 -14.44 -13.82
N PHE A 25 -18.72 -14.44 -13.63
CA PHE A 25 -18.09 -14.88 -12.38
C PHE A 25 -18.60 -14.16 -11.13
N SER A 26 -18.85 -12.85 -11.21
CA SER A 26 -19.32 -12.10 -10.03
C SER A 26 -20.75 -12.48 -9.69
N ILE A 27 -21.60 -12.76 -10.68
CA ILE A 27 -22.99 -13.17 -10.45
C ILE A 27 -23.04 -14.61 -9.93
N VAL A 28 -22.24 -15.51 -10.50
CA VAL A 28 -22.27 -16.95 -10.18
C VAL A 28 -21.63 -17.27 -8.83
N PHE A 29 -20.54 -16.59 -8.46
CA PHE A 29 -19.75 -16.96 -7.28
C PHE A 29 -19.74 -15.92 -6.15
N ALA A 30 -20.24 -14.70 -6.35
CA ALA A 30 -20.32 -13.74 -5.26
C ALA A 30 -21.59 -13.95 -4.42
N LYS A 31 -21.46 -13.76 -3.10
CA LYS A 31 -22.60 -13.77 -2.17
C LYS A 31 -23.48 -12.52 -2.33
N ASP A 32 -22.87 -11.40 -2.69
CA ASP A 32 -23.53 -10.12 -2.92
C ASP A 32 -22.79 -9.42 -4.07
N THR A 33 -23.56 -8.92 -5.05
CA THR A 33 -23.05 -8.21 -6.23
C THR A 33 -23.31 -6.71 -6.16
N THR A 34 -23.95 -6.24 -5.08
CA THR A 34 -24.24 -4.82 -4.87
C THR A 34 -22.93 -4.03 -4.76
N PRO A 35 -22.69 -3.05 -5.66
CA PRO A 35 -21.49 -2.24 -5.59
C PRO A 35 -21.43 -1.46 -4.29
N VAL A 36 -20.41 -1.72 -3.46
CA VAL A 36 -20.16 -0.95 -2.24
C VAL A 36 -19.61 0.45 -2.57
N ASN A 37 -19.81 1.42 -1.66
CA ASN A 37 -19.35 2.81 -1.82
C ASN A 37 -17.90 2.92 -2.31
N ARG A 38 -17.00 2.13 -1.72
CA ARG A 38 -15.58 2.09 -2.10
C ARG A 38 -15.35 1.74 -3.57
N PHE A 39 -16.11 0.79 -4.11
CA PHE A 39 -16.02 0.41 -5.53
C PHE A 39 -16.51 1.54 -6.43
N VAL A 40 -17.69 2.10 -6.12
CA VAL A 40 -18.31 3.17 -6.92
C VAL A 40 -17.42 4.42 -6.93
N ASN A 41 -16.97 4.86 -5.76
CA ASN A 41 -16.10 6.01 -5.64
C ASN A 41 -14.71 5.77 -6.24
N GLY A 42 -14.13 4.58 -6.03
CA GLY A 42 -12.84 4.23 -6.61
C GLY A 42 -12.89 4.26 -8.13
N LYS A 43 -13.94 3.71 -8.74
CA LYS A 43 -14.18 3.77 -10.19
C LYS A 43 -14.29 5.22 -10.67
N ARG A 44 -15.13 6.03 -10.02
CA ARG A 44 -15.31 7.45 -10.36
C ARG A 44 -14.00 8.23 -10.32
N LEU A 45 -13.22 8.06 -9.24
CA LEU A 45 -11.93 8.74 -9.08
C LEU A 45 -10.93 8.27 -10.14
N LEU A 46 -10.87 6.97 -10.44
CA LEU A 46 -10.03 6.45 -11.51
C LEU A 46 -10.40 7.06 -12.87
N GLU A 47 -11.69 7.10 -13.21
CA GLU A 47 -12.19 7.73 -14.45
C GLU A 47 -11.84 9.22 -14.51
N GLU A 48 -11.95 9.93 -13.39
CA GLU A 48 -11.63 11.35 -13.27
C GLU A 48 -10.13 11.60 -13.50
N TYR A 49 -9.26 10.92 -12.76
CA TYR A 49 -7.81 11.10 -12.85
C TYR A 49 -7.18 10.50 -14.12
N SER A 50 -7.85 9.57 -14.81
CA SER A 50 -7.33 8.99 -16.06
C SER A 50 -7.84 9.68 -17.33
N LYS A 51 -8.78 10.64 -17.22
CA LYS A 51 -9.45 11.28 -18.36
C LYS A 51 -8.50 11.91 -19.38
N GLU A 52 -7.37 12.47 -18.93
CA GLU A 52 -6.39 13.11 -19.80
C GLU A 52 -5.34 12.15 -20.37
N GLY A 53 -5.41 10.86 -20.06
CA GLY A 53 -4.42 9.86 -20.48
C GLY A 53 -3.04 10.00 -19.81
N LYS A 54 -2.92 10.83 -18.76
CA LYS A 54 -1.69 11.09 -18.01
C LYS A 54 -1.79 10.64 -16.55
N PHE A 55 -2.17 9.38 -16.35
CA PHE A 55 -2.32 8.81 -15.01
C PHE A 55 -0.99 8.28 -14.48
N GLY A 56 -0.54 8.78 -13.32
CA GLY A 56 0.73 8.39 -12.72
C GLY A 56 0.65 7.95 -11.26
N MET A 57 1.81 7.73 -10.65
CA MET A 57 1.95 7.38 -9.23
C MET A 57 1.24 8.40 -8.33
N ARG A 58 1.40 9.70 -8.62
CA ARG A 58 0.80 10.79 -7.82
C ARG A 58 -0.71 10.73 -7.81
N ASP A 59 -1.33 10.42 -8.95
CA ASP A 59 -2.78 10.34 -9.08
C ASP A 59 -3.30 9.12 -8.33
N MET A 60 -2.66 7.96 -8.48
CA MET A 60 -2.99 6.79 -7.70
C MET A 60 -2.81 7.04 -6.18
N ALA A 61 -1.76 7.74 -5.78
CA ALA A 61 -1.53 8.11 -4.39
C ALA A 61 -2.68 8.99 -3.85
N LYS A 62 -3.15 9.99 -4.60
CA LYS A 62 -4.33 10.79 -4.23
C LYS A 62 -5.57 9.93 -4.01
N ILE A 63 -5.86 9.01 -4.93
CA ILE A 63 -7.00 8.08 -4.81
C ILE A 63 -6.88 7.22 -3.56
N LEU A 64 -5.72 6.59 -3.34
CA LEU A 64 -5.51 5.67 -2.22
C LEU A 64 -5.48 6.37 -0.85
N ARG A 65 -5.26 7.69 -0.83
CA ARG A 65 -5.35 8.53 0.37
C ARG A 65 -6.77 9.04 0.65
N ASP A 66 -7.71 8.86 -0.28
CA ASP A 66 -9.05 9.43 -0.17
C ASP A 66 -9.86 8.76 0.96
N GLU A 67 -9.88 9.45 2.10
CA GLU A 67 -10.63 9.03 3.28
C GLU A 67 -12.13 9.33 3.16
N LYS A 68 -12.47 10.50 2.60
CA LYS A 68 -13.85 10.99 2.44
C LYS A 68 -14.72 10.01 1.67
N ASN A 69 -14.14 9.33 0.68
CA ASN A 69 -14.81 8.37 -0.18
C ASN A 69 -14.58 6.91 0.24
N GLU A 70 -14.10 6.67 1.46
CA GLU A 70 -13.85 5.36 2.07
C GLU A 70 -12.78 4.51 1.36
N ILE A 71 -11.93 5.12 0.53
CA ILE A 71 -10.80 4.41 -0.10
C ILE A 71 -9.73 4.13 0.96
N CYS A 72 -9.31 5.17 1.68
CA CYS A 72 -8.48 5.10 2.87
C CYS A 72 -9.39 4.97 4.10
N ARG A 73 -9.43 3.79 4.71
CA ARG A 73 -10.28 3.54 5.88
C ARG A 73 -9.48 3.74 7.17
N LEU A 74 -10.00 4.51 8.13
CA LEU A 74 -9.38 4.75 9.44
C LEU A 74 -9.73 3.71 10.52
N GLY A 75 -10.53 2.69 10.16
CA GLY A 75 -11.09 1.75 11.14
C GLY A 75 -12.27 2.34 11.91
N GLY A 76 -12.98 1.49 12.65
CA GLY A 76 -14.22 1.87 13.35
C GLY A 76 -15.48 1.61 12.52
N GLY A 77 -16.66 1.62 13.16
CA GLY A 77 -17.94 1.39 12.48
C GLY A 77 -18.08 0.02 11.79
N GLY A 78 -17.31 -0.99 12.23
CA GLY A 78 -17.24 -2.31 11.58
C GLY A 78 -16.32 -2.39 10.35
N LEU A 79 -15.63 -1.31 10.00
CA LEU A 79 -14.68 -1.26 8.88
C LEU A 79 -13.26 -1.58 9.34
N SER A 80 -12.52 -2.32 8.51
CA SER A 80 -11.09 -2.56 8.73
C SER A 80 -10.28 -1.31 8.42
N LEU A 81 -9.30 -1.01 9.28
CA LEU A 81 -8.28 0.01 9.04
C LEU A 81 -7.46 -0.35 7.78
N SER A 82 -7.12 0.65 6.97
CA SER A 82 -6.12 0.49 5.91
C SER A 82 -4.74 0.40 6.56
N THR A 83 -4.22 -0.82 6.66
CA THR A 83 -2.97 -1.14 7.38
C THR A 83 -1.70 -0.83 6.58
N GLY A 84 -1.85 -0.51 5.30
CA GLY A 84 -0.79 -0.08 4.41
C GLY A 84 -1.35 0.21 3.02
N SER A 85 -0.53 0.77 2.15
CA SER A 85 -0.84 0.96 0.74
C SER A 85 0.39 0.72 -0.13
N GLN A 86 0.13 0.26 -1.35
CA GLN A 86 1.14 -0.03 -2.35
C GLN A 86 0.71 0.51 -3.72
N ILE A 87 1.67 1.09 -4.46
CA ILE A 87 1.51 1.45 -5.87
C ILE A 87 2.65 0.81 -6.65
N SER A 88 2.35 0.01 -7.66
CA SER A 88 3.36 -0.61 -8.53
C SER A 88 3.37 0.08 -9.88
N VAL A 89 4.53 0.56 -10.31
CA VAL A 89 4.76 1.12 -11.65
C VAL A 89 5.60 0.10 -12.42
N ILE A 90 5.00 -0.49 -13.45
CA ILE A 90 5.63 -1.52 -14.28
C ILE A 90 5.93 -0.90 -15.65
N PRO A 91 7.20 -0.72 -16.01
CA PRO A 91 7.58 -0.24 -17.33
C PRO A 91 7.10 -1.19 -18.43
N THR A 92 6.64 -0.64 -19.56
CA THR A 92 6.19 -1.41 -20.72
C THR A 92 7.20 -1.30 -21.87
N GLY A 93 7.32 -2.36 -22.67
CA GLY A 93 8.12 -2.35 -23.91
C GLY A 93 9.61 -2.51 -23.68
N ALA A 94 10.43 -1.76 -24.44
CA ALA A 94 11.90 -1.83 -24.42
C ALA A 94 12.58 -0.97 -23.35
N SER A 95 11.83 -0.53 -22.31
CA SER A 95 12.41 0.28 -21.23
C SER A 95 13.43 -0.55 -20.44
N ALA A 96 14.62 0.00 -20.23
CA ALA A 96 15.65 -0.59 -19.37
C ALA A 96 15.36 -0.38 -17.86
N SER A 97 14.32 0.39 -17.53
CA SER A 97 13.94 0.65 -16.15
C SER A 97 13.37 -0.61 -15.48
N PRO A 98 13.80 -0.95 -14.26
CA PRO A 98 13.15 -1.98 -13.46
C PRO A 98 11.75 -1.53 -12.99
N PRO A 99 10.89 -2.46 -12.56
CA PRO A 99 9.66 -2.14 -11.85
C PRO A 99 9.96 -1.37 -10.55
N LEU A 100 9.14 -0.35 -10.28
CA LEU A 100 9.22 0.47 -9.07
C LEU A 100 7.94 0.28 -8.24
N HIS A 101 8.12 -0.13 -6.99
CA HIS A 101 7.04 -0.32 -6.04
C HIS A 101 7.12 0.75 -4.95
N TRP A 102 6.01 1.39 -4.67
CA TRP A 102 5.89 2.38 -3.62
C TRP A 102 5.10 1.78 -2.47
N PHE A 103 5.62 1.84 -1.25
CA PHE A 103 4.93 1.32 -0.07
C PHE A 103 4.80 2.38 1.01
N THR A 104 3.68 2.40 1.72
CA THR A 104 3.60 3.22 2.95
C THR A 104 4.34 2.56 4.10
N ALA A 105 4.31 1.23 4.20
CA ALA A 105 4.84 0.46 5.34
C ALA A 105 4.29 0.88 6.73
N THR A 106 3.22 1.68 6.73
CA THR A 106 2.49 2.18 7.90
C THR A 106 1.01 2.29 7.53
N PRO A 107 0.08 2.20 8.52
CA PRO A 107 -1.36 2.37 8.30
C PRO A 107 -1.74 3.76 7.82
N ASN A 108 -3.03 3.95 7.53
CA ASN A 108 -3.60 5.23 7.14
C ASN A 108 -2.77 5.91 6.03
N PRO A 109 -2.95 5.49 4.77
CA PRO A 109 -2.31 6.14 3.65
C PRO A 109 -2.47 7.65 3.69
N ASN A 110 -3.61 8.25 4.07
CA ASN A 110 -3.77 9.70 4.10
C ASN A 110 -2.61 10.46 4.79
N VAL A 111 -2.12 9.96 5.93
CA VAL A 111 -1.06 10.61 6.74
C VAL A 111 0.32 9.92 6.68
N SER A 112 0.43 8.81 5.95
CA SER A 112 1.71 8.14 5.70
C SER A 112 2.46 8.72 4.48
N ILE A 113 3.73 8.34 4.27
CA ILE A 113 4.42 8.58 2.99
C ILE A 113 4.76 7.29 2.24
N TYR A 114 4.69 7.35 0.91
CA TYR A 114 5.13 6.31 -0.01
C TYR A 114 6.64 6.31 -0.16
N LYS A 115 7.24 5.14 0.01
CA LYS A 115 8.68 4.92 -0.03
C LYS A 115 8.99 4.03 -1.24
N PRO A 116 9.89 4.45 -2.13
CA PRO A 116 10.20 3.68 -3.31
C PRO A 116 11.01 2.43 -2.94
N PHE A 117 10.75 1.37 -3.68
CA PHE A 117 11.46 0.09 -3.62
C PHE A 117 11.65 -0.38 -5.06
N ILE A 118 12.90 -0.59 -5.44
CA ILE A 118 13.29 -1.00 -6.79
C ILE A 118 14.02 -2.34 -6.67
N PHE A 119 13.68 -3.28 -7.54
CA PHE A 119 14.36 -4.57 -7.61
C PHE A 119 15.73 -4.42 -8.26
N CYS A 120 16.75 -4.25 -7.42
CA CYS A 120 18.16 -4.18 -7.80
C CYS A 120 18.98 -5.23 -7.03
N PRO A 121 20.22 -5.55 -7.46
CA PRO A 121 21.18 -6.25 -6.61
C PRO A 121 21.45 -5.47 -5.31
N ASP A 122 21.80 -6.20 -4.25
CA ASP A 122 22.26 -5.65 -2.96
C ASP A 122 21.29 -4.67 -2.26
N VAL A 123 19.98 -4.86 -2.44
CA VAL A 123 18.95 -4.04 -1.77
C VAL A 123 19.01 -4.22 -0.24
N ASP A 124 19.08 -3.10 0.46
CA ASP A 124 19.05 -3.03 1.93
C ASP A 124 17.78 -2.29 2.38
N LEU A 125 16.87 -3.04 2.99
CA LEU A 125 15.60 -2.55 3.52
C LEU A 125 15.72 -1.94 4.93
N GLY A 126 16.81 -2.21 5.64
CA GLY A 126 16.95 -1.93 7.07
C GLY A 126 15.94 -2.69 7.95
N ASP A 127 15.92 -2.34 9.24
CA ASP A 127 15.15 -3.07 10.25
C ASP A 127 13.87 -2.35 10.72
N LEU A 128 13.62 -1.11 10.25
CA LEU A 128 12.53 -0.28 10.79
C LEU A 128 11.12 -0.79 10.48
N THR A 129 10.98 -1.63 9.45
CA THR A 129 9.75 -2.29 9.03
C THR A 129 9.70 -3.77 9.42
N VAL A 130 10.72 -4.25 10.13
CA VAL A 130 10.83 -5.64 10.56
C VAL A 130 10.16 -5.81 11.92
N SER A 131 9.27 -6.80 12.03
CA SER A 131 8.65 -7.15 13.30
C SER A 131 9.71 -7.61 14.31
N PRO A 132 9.61 -7.23 15.61
CA PRO A 132 10.53 -7.72 16.63
C PRO A 132 10.61 -9.25 16.64
N LYS A 133 11.83 -9.77 16.83
CA LYS A 133 12.09 -11.20 16.96
C LYS A 133 12.04 -11.58 18.43
N PHE A 134 11.30 -12.64 18.75
CA PHE A 134 11.14 -13.14 20.13
C PHE A 134 11.95 -14.42 20.40
N GLY A 135 12.71 -14.91 19.42
CA GLY A 135 13.53 -16.11 19.57
C GLY A 135 12.71 -17.33 19.98
N ALA A 136 13.24 -18.15 20.89
CA ALA A 136 12.55 -19.32 21.44
C ALA A 136 11.26 -18.95 22.21
N ASP A 137 11.17 -17.71 22.70
CA ASP A 137 10.00 -17.19 23.41
C ASP A 137 8.89 -16.69 22.48
N ASP A 138 9.04 -16.83 21.16
CA ASP A 138 8.00 -16.44 20.21
C ASP A 138 6.74 -17.31 20.42
N PRO A 139 5.56 -16.69 20.66
CA PRO A 139 4.32 -17.44 20.85
C PRO A 139 3.94 -18.35 19.66
N LEU A 140 4.47 -18.11 18.46
CA LEU A 140 4.33 -18.98 17.29
C LEU A 140 5.04 -20.32 17.46
N LEU A 141 6.14 -20.34 18.23
CA LEU A 141 7.00 -21.50 18.45
C LEU A 141 6.69 -22.25 19.74
N MET A 142 6.05 -21.57 20.71
CA MET A 142 5.62 -22.18 21.98
C MET A 142 4.42 -23.12 21.79
N GLN A 143 4.27 -24.09 22.70
CA GLN A 143 3.08 -24.94 22.80
C GLN A 143 2.39 -24.77 24.16
N PRO A 144 1.06 -24.53 24.21
CA PRO A 144 0.19 -24.28 23.06
C PRO A 144 0.54 -22.97 22.33
N ARG A 145 0.36 -22.97 21.00
CA ARG A 145 0.63 -21.79 20.16
C ARG A 145 -0.20 -20.59 20.60
N PHE A 146 0.41 -19.40 20.53
CA PHE A 146 -0.21 -18.14 20.92
C PHE A 146 -0.73 -18.09 22.37
N SER A 147 -0.11 -18.87 23.27
CA SER A 147 -0.41 -18.86 24.71
C SER A 147 -0.17 -17.50 25.39
N LYS A 148 0.64 -16.63 24.79
CA LYS A 148 0.85 -15.25 25.22
C LYS A 148 0.82 -14.30 24.03
N THR A 149 0.41 -13.06 24.27
CA THR A 149 0.42 -11.99 23.27
C THR A 149 1.73 -11.21 23.38
N VAL A 150 2.35 -10.93 22.24
CA VAL A 150 3.56 -10.10 22.14
C VAL A 150 3.32 -8.92 21.21
N ASP A 151 3.98 -7.80 21.47
CA ASP A 151 3.87 -6.61 20.61
C ASP A 151 4.75 -6.74 19.36
N ARG A 152 4.11 -7.13 18.24
CA ARG A 152 4.76 -7.34 16.94
C ARG A 152 4.95 -6.06 16.12
N ARG A 153 4.52 -4.89 16.61
CA ARG A 153 4.64 -3.64 15.86
C ARG A 153 6.13 -3.29 15.68
N HIS A 154 6.53 -3.06 14.43
CA HIS A 154 7.89 -2.61 14.10
C HIS A 154 8.11 -1.15 14.51
N ALA A 155 9.37 -0.70 14.51
CA ALA A 155 9.74 0.63 15.01
C ALA A 155 9.03 1.77 14.27
N LEU A 156 8.95 1.69 12.94
CA LEU A 156 8.27 2.70 12.13
C LEU A 156 6.76 2.77 12.43
N TYR A 157 6.10 1.63 12.64
CA TYR A 157 4.68 1.58 13.01
C TYR A 157 4.44 2.30 14.33
N LYS A 158 5.28 2.03 15.35
CA LYS A 158 5.14 2.66 16.66
C LYS A 158 5.32 4.18 16.59
N GLY A 159 6.31 4.64 15.82
CA GLY A 159 6.49 6.06 15.53
C GLY A 159 5.26 6.67 14.85
N HIS A 160 4.76 6.00 13.82
CA HIS A 160 3.57 6.43 13.08
C HIS A 160 2.33 6.51 13.98
N GLU A 161 2.10 5.53 14.86
CA GLU A 161 0.97 5.53 15.78
C GLU A 161 1.00 6.74 16.73
N ASN A 162 2.18 7.11 17.23
CA ASN A 162 2.35 8.30 18.06
C ASN A 162 2.13 9.59 17.26
N PHE A 163 2.66 9.64 16.04
CA PHE A 163 2.44 10.77 15.14
C PHE A 163 0.95 10.97 14.80
N VAL A 164 0.21 9.90 14.53
CA VAL A 164 -1.24 9.97 14.30
C VAL A 164 -1.99 10.47 15.54
N LYS A 165 -1.60 10.04 16.74
CA LYS A 165 -2.18 10.56 17.99
C LYS A 165 -1.96 12.06 18.12
N LEU A 166 -0.78 12.55 17.78
CA LEU A 166 -0.44 13.98 17.76
C LEU A 166 -1.26 14.77 16.72
N LEU A 167 -1.45 14.21 15.52
CA LEU A 167 -2.28 14.83 14.49
C LEU A 167 -3.75 14.95 14.92
N ASN A 168 -4.28 13.94 15.62
CA ASN A 168 -5.66 13.95 16.10
C ASN A 168 -5.93 15.01 17.18
N THR A 169 -4.90 15.57 17.81
CA THR A 169 -5.05 16.71 18.73
C THR A 169 -4.92 18.06 18.04
N GLU A 170 -4.89 18.09 16.69
CA GLU A 170 -4.68 19.29 15.88
C GLU A 170 -3.40 20.07 16.28
N ASN A 171 -2.38 19.35 16.73
CA ASN A 171 -1.13 19.98 17.18
C ASN A 171 -0.43 20.67 15.99
N PRO A 172 -0.08 21.97 16.09
CA PRO A 172 0.56 22.71 14.99
C PRO A 172 1.86 22.08 14.51
N MET A 173 2.65 21.51 15.41
CA MET A 173 3.90 20.83 15.07
C MET A 173 3.64 19.53 14.32
N GLY A 174 2.62 18.76 14.71
CA GLY A 174 2.17 17.58 13.98
C GLY A 174 1.73 17.91 12.55
N LEU A 175 0.94 18.98 12.38
CA LEU A 175 0.50 19.45 11.07
C LEU A 175 1.69 19.89 10.18
N MET A 176 2.64 20.62 10.75
CA MET A 176 3.88 21.01 10.06
C MET A 176 4.71 19.79 9.64
N VAL A 177 4.87 18.79 10.53
CA VAL A 177 5.57 17.54 10.21
C VAL A 177 4.86 16.79 9.08
N SER A 178 3.53 16.71 9.10
CA SER A 178 2.72 16.11 8.03
C SER A 178 3.00 16.78 6.67
N GLN A 179 2.97 18.11 6.63
CA GLN A 179 3.25 18.86 5.40
C GLN A 179 4.67 18.61 4.89
N ASN A 180 5.68 18.70 5.77
CA ASN A 180 7.08 18.44 5.42
C ASN A 180 7.29 17.03 4.85
N LEU A 181 6.60 16.03 5.41
CA LEU A 181 6.64 14.66 4.92
C LEU A 181 6.02 14.53 3.53
N LYS A 182 4.93 15.24 3.22
CA LYS A 182 4.36 15.27 1.86
C LYS A 182 5.30 15.94 0.85
N GLU A 183 5.90 17.05 1.21
CA GLU A 183 6.86 17.73 0.34
C GLU A 183 8.11 16.87 0.09
N LEU A 184 8.56 16.11 1.10
CA LEU A 184 9.63 15.14 0.95
C LEU A 184 9.24 14.00 0.00
N GLU A 185 8.04 13.44 0.15
CA GLU A 185 7.52 12.43 -0.78
C GLU A 185 7.48 12.98 -2.21
N ASP A 186 6.98 14.21 -2.39
CA ASP A 186 6.90 14.82 -3.71
C ASP A 186 8.27 14.94 -4.36
N LYS A 187 9.28 15.44 -3.65
CA LYS A 187 10.65 15.50 -4.16
C LYS A 187 11.20 14.10 -4.49
N CYS A 188 10.95 13.12 -3.61
CA CYS A 188 11.37 11.75 -3.84
C CYS A 188 10.73 11.14 -5.10
N VAL A 189 9.48 11.47 -5.41
CA VAL A 189 8.81 11.02 -6.65
C VAL A 189 9.50 11.61 -7.88
N ASP A 190 9.85 12.91 -7.85
CA ASP A 190 10.54 13.56 -8.97
C ASP A 190 11.95 12.97 -9.17
N ASP A 191 12.71 12.79 -8.09
CA ASP A 191 14.05 12.17 -8.11
C ASP A 191 14.00 10.74 -8.68
N MET A 192 13.00 9.95 -8.28
CA MET A 192 12.84 8.59 -8.80
C MET A 192 12.46 8.59 -10.28
N MET A 193 11.60 9.51 -10.73
CA MET A 193 11.26 9.61 -12.15
C MET A 193 12.50 9.96 -12.99
N GLU A 194 13.36 10.86 -12.52
CA GLU A 194 14.61 11.22 -13.21
C GLU A 194 15.59 10.03 -13.28
N ILE A 195 15.76 9.30 -12.16
CA ILE A 195 16.62 8.11 -12.10
C ILE A 195 16.12 7.01 -13.04
N LEU A 196 14.81 6.77 -13.09
CA LEU A 196 14.25 5.71 -13.93
C LEU A 196 14.28 6.04 -15.42
N GLN A 197 14.18 7.32 -15.80
CA GLN A 197 14.32 7.75 -17.20
C GLN A 197 15.71 7.44 -17.76
N ASN A 198 16.75 7.53 -16.92
CA ASN A 198 18.14 7.30 -17.30
C ASN A 198 18.72 6.08 -16.57
N PHE A 199 17.90 5.04 -16.36
CA PHE A 199 18.30 3.91 -15.55
C PHE A 199 19.41 3.09 -16.22
N ASP A 200 20.48 2.83 -15.48
CA ASP A 200 21.56 1.93 -15.85
C ASP A 200 22.02 1.11 -14.63
N GLU A 201 22.98 0.20 -14.82
CA GLU A 201 23.48 -0.65 -13.74
C GLU A 201 24.11 0.15 -12.58
N SER A 202 24.64 1.34 -12.84
CA SER A 202 25.19 2.22 -11.81
C SER A 202 24.10 2.84 -10.92
N SER A 203 22.89 3.03 -11.47
CA SER A 203 21.72 3.52 -10.73
C SER A 203 21.31 2.60 -9.60
N CYS A 204 21.56 1.28 -9.70
CA CYS A 204 21.30 0.30 -8.63
C CYS A 204 21.92 0.72 -7.29
N LYS A 205 23.16 1.22 -7.30
CA LYS A 205 23.85 1.66 -6.08
C LYS A 205 23.15 2.84 -5.41
N LYS A 206 22.63 3.77 -6.20
CA LYS A 206 21.91 4.97 -5.73
C LYS A 206 20.59 4.62 -5.06
N VAL A 207 19.90 3.59 -5.56
CA VAL A 207 18.55 3.22 -5.10
C VAL A 207 18.50 2.01 -4.17
N SER A 208 19.59 1.27 -4.02
CA SER A 208 19.66 0.06 -3.18
C SER A 208 19.20 0.25 -1.73
N GLN A 209 19.36 1.47 -1.19
CA GLN A 209 19.00 1.81 0.18
C GLN A 209 17.87 2.85 0.29
N ILE A 210 17.24 3.24 -0.83
CA ILE A 210 16.29 4.36 -0.82
C ILE A 210 15.09 4.11 0.09
N PHE A 211 14.58 2.88 0.10
CA PHE A 211 13.49 2.48 0.98
C PHE A 211 13.86 2.66 2.46
N LYS A 212 15.02 2.14 2.85
CA LYS A 212 15.58 2.27 4.20
C LYS A 212 15.79 3.73 4.56
N HIS A 213 16.35 4.52 3.65
CA HIS A 213 16.60 5.95 3.88
C HIS A 213 15.31 6.70 4.17
N MET A 214 14.28 6.48 3.36
CA MET A 214 12.96 7.09 3.55
C MET A 214 12.28 6.64 4.85
N CYS A 215 12.42 5.37 5.26
CA CYS A 215 11.95 4.90 6.58
C CYS A 215 12.65 5.63 7.74
N ASN A 216 13.97 5.83 7.63
CA ASN A 216 14.74 6.52 8.68
C ASN A 216 14.35 8.00 8.79
N ILE A 217 14.21 8.68 7.64
CA ILE A 217 13.79 10.08 7.63
C ILE A 217 12.39 10.21 8.25
N GLU A 218 11.42 9.41 7.80
CA GLU A 218 10.05 9.45 8.33
C GLU A 218 10.03 9.25 9.86
N LEU A 219 10.74 8.25 10.37
CA LEU A 219 10.82 8.00 11.80
C LEU A 219 11.49 9.16 12.57
N ASN A 220 12.47 9.84 11.97
CA ASN A 220 13.10 11.01 12.59
C ASN A 220 12.15 12.21 12.65
N PHE A 221 11.35 12.44 11.60
CA PHE A 221 10.29 13.45 11.62
C PHE A 221 9.27 13.20 12.75
N TYR A 222 8.91 11.94 12.99
CA TYR A 222 8.00 11.58 14.09
C TYR A 222 8.55 11.86 15.49
N LYS A 223 9.87 12.02 15.65
CA LYS A 223 10.49 12.34 16.96
C LYS A 223 10.59 13.85 17.22
N ILE A 224 10.39 14.67 16.20
CA ILE A 224 10.46 16.14 16.31
C ILE A 224 9.12 16.71 16.80
N GLY A 225 8.01 15.98 16.58
CA GLY A 225 6.66 16.33 17.04
C GLY A 225 6.30 15.83 18.43
#